data_AF-R3WTA4-F1
#
_entry.id   AF-R3WTA4-F1
#
_cell.length_a   1.000
_cell.length_b   1.000
_cell.length_c   1.000
_cell.angle_alpha   90.00
_cell.angle_beta   90.00
_cell.angle_gamma   90.00
#
_symmetry.space_group_name_H-M   'P 1'
#
loop_
_entity.id
_entity.type
_entity.pdbx_description
1 polymer ?
#
loop_
_entity_poly.entity_id
_entity_poly.type
_entity_poly.pdbx_seq_one_letter_code
_entity_poly.pdbx_strand_id
1 'polypeptide(L)'
;MADYCTACDNLKDYAANFIINGITEKECNSLKKDTGLNPDLDVLHTNCEDLNDLNDCLLGALKATLADQSVCDWKEFMDQLMTNLQLMNKAMVCSDCGQWLKIHELEDSINKLWAKMAKVEAALDALAAQNWEVNATYTIDYSTPEMSVAIDRSTGNFVFNWTDWLNSSYTTRLGRGRVTGKVNFGMGQESGLTAKWQIRSVTVNNCTYKSEHVSGVNEFVINLYVKSDQEARIFQVKHNTTEDKTWAINQTINIGMKGVLPPGSDSGWIQFLEVFNDSVTSPLDDRANVKIQFANKNKAPVSPYV
;
A
#
# COMPACT_ATOMS: atom_id res chain seq x y z
N MET A 1 42.99 13.17 -29.64
CA MET A 1 43.70 14.46 -29.62
C MET A 1 44.26 14.65 -31.00
N ALA A 2 43.79 15.70 -31.66
CA ALA A 2 44.32 16.12 -32.95
C ALA A 2 45.65 16.85 -32.72
N ASP A 3 46.44 17.01 -33.76
CA ASP A 3 47.51 18.01 -33.72
C ASP A 3 46.89 19.40 -33.51
N TYR A 4 47.52 20.25 -32.68
CA TYR A 4 46.96 21.55 -32.32
C TYR A 4 46.76 22.44 -33.55
N CYS A 5 47.59 22.27 -34.59
CA CYS A 5 47.41 22.95 -35.88
C CYS A 5 46.09 22.54 -36.55
N THR A 6 45.79 21.24 -36.57
CA THR A 6 44.54 20.72 -37.14
C THR A 6 43.33 21.20 -36.36
N ALA A 7 43.38 21.15 -35.02
CA ALA A 7 42.29 21.63 -34.18
C ALA A 7 42.01 23.14 -34.40
N CYS A 8 43.07 23.95 -34.48
CA CYS A 8 42.92 25.37 -34.76
C CYS A 8 42.39 25.67 -36.18
N ASP A 9 42.79 24.90 -37.19
CA ASP A 9 42.29 25.08 -38.56
C ASP A 9 40.83 24.65 -38.68
N ASN A 10 40.44 23.53 -38.04
CA ASN A 10 39.04 23.14 -37.98
C ASN A 10 38.17 24.24 -37.34
N LEU A 11 38.59 24.80 -36.19
CA LEU A 11 37.85 25.88 -35.54
C LEU A 11 37.71 27.14 -36.40
N LYS A 12 38.70 27.46 -37.26
CA LYS A 12 38.57 28.56 -38.22
C LYS A 12 37.52 28.26 -39.29
N ASP A 13 37.47 27.01 -39.75
CA ASP A 13 36.57 26.59 -40.82
C ASP A 13 35.11 26.55 -40.36
N TYR A 14 34.84 25.91 -39.21
CA TYR A 14 33.46 25.67 -38.77
C TYR A 14 32.99 26.61 -37.64
N ALA A 15 33.89 27.26 -36.92
CA ALA A 15 33.58 28.11 -35.75
C ALA A 15 34.24 29.51 -35.85
N ALA A 16 34.26 30.12 -37.04
CA ALA A 16 34.88 31.42 -37.29
C ALA A 16 34.42 32.54 -36.33
N ASN A 17 33.15 32.55 -35.91
CA ASN A 17 32.66 33.55 -34.96
C ASN A 17 33.33 33.43 -33.58
N PHE A 18 33.61 32.20 -33.13
CA PHE A 18 34.36 31.96 -31.91
C PHE A 18 35.79 32.50 -32.01
N ILE A 19 36.46 32.30 -33.16
CA ILE A 19 37.83 32.80 -33.38
C ILE A 19 37.90 34.33 -33.26
N ILE A 20 36.87 35.03 -33.71
CA ILE A 20 36.84 36.50 -33.72
C ILE A 20 36.34 37.07 -32.39
N ASN A 21 35.26 36.50 -31.84
CA ASN A 21 34.49 37.11 -30.75
C ASN A 21 34.53 36.29 -29.44
N GLY A 22 35.23 35.15 -29.42
CA GLY A 22 35.19 34.19 -28.33
C GLY A 22 33.81 33.55 -28.16
N ILE A 23 33.51 33.08 -26.95
CA ILE A 23 32.21 32.48 -26.64
C ILE A 23 31.17 33.59 -26.43
N THR A 24 30.27 33.79 -27.39
CA THR A 24 29.13 34.71 -27.24
C THR A 24 27.89 33.98 -26.72
N GLU A 25 26.77 34.68 -26.61
CA GLU A 25 25.49 34.07 -26.23
C GLU A 25 25.03 33.02 -27.26
N LYS A 26 25.35 33.21 -28.55
CA LYS A 26 25.02 32.26 -29.61
C LYS A 26 25.72 30.91 -29.38
N GLU A 27 27.04 30.92 -29.25
CA GLU A 27 27.84 29.71 -28.97
C GLU A 27 27.40 29.09 -27.64
N CYS A 28 27.18 29.91 -26.62
CA CYS A 28 26.73 29.43 -25.31
C CYS A 28 25.37 28.71 -25.38
N ASN A 29 24.41 29.25 -26.13
CA ASN A 29 23.10 28.64 -26.30
C ASN A 29 23.13 27.38 -27.18
N SER A 30 24.08 27.30 -28.11
CA SER A 30 24.37 26.08 -28.89
C SER A 30 24.97 25.00 -28.00
N LEU A 31 25.99 25.35 -27.20
CA LEU A 31 26.60 24.44 -26.23
C LEU A 31 25.59 23.94 -25.19
N LYS A 32 24.64 24.78 -24.73
CA LYS A 32 23.57 24.31 -23.84
C LYS A 32 22.69 23.21 -24.43
N LYS A 33 22.70 23.05 -25.76
CA LYS A 33 21.87 22.08 -26.51
C LYS A 33 22.66 20.88 -27.03
N ASP A 34 23.95 20.78 -26.70
CA ASP A 34 24.87 19.78 -27.24
C ASP A 34 25.02 19.85 -28.77
N THR A 35 25.00 21.07 -29.33
CA THR A 35 25.12 21.32 -30.77
C THR A 35 26.43 22.03 -31.14
N GLY A 36 27.45 21.91 -30.29
CA GLY A 36 28.76 22.51 -30.52
C GLY A 36 28.74 24.04 -30.47
N LEU A 37 29.76 24.67 -31.04
CA LEU A 37 29.97 26.12 -31.08
C LEU A 37 29.17 26.78 -32.19
N ASN A 38 28.91 26.09 -33.30
CA ASN A 38 28.22 26.66 -34.45
C ASN A 38 26.89 25.94 -34.74
N PRO A 39 25.74 26.55 -34.36
CA PRO A 39 24.43 25.97 -34.62
C PRO A 39 23.98 26.09 -36.09
N ASP A 40 24.76 26.76 -36.95
CA ASP A 40 24.41 26.99 -38.35
C ASP A 40 25.03 25.96 -39.31
N LEU A 41 25.73 24.94 -38.79
CA LEU A 41 26.31 23.88 -39.61
C LEU A 41 25.22 22.95 -40.16
N ASP A 42 25.39 22.48 -41.40
CA ASP A 42 24.52 21.48 -42.03
C ASP A 42 24.54 20.14 -41.26
N VAL A 43 25.72 19.81 -40.69
CA VAL A 43 25.92 18.69 -39.76
C VAL A 43 26.46 19.27 -38.47
N LEU A 44 25.64 19.23 -37.42
CA LEU A 44 26.01 19.77 -36.11
C LEU A 44 27.05 18.88 -35.43
N HIS A 45 28.04 19.53 -34.81
CA HIS A 45 28.96 18.87 -33.90
C HIS A 45 28.32 18.72 -32.52
N THR A 46 28.85 17.79 -31.74
CA THR A 46 28.60 17.66 -30.30
C THR A 46 29.47 18.63 -29.50
N ASN A 47 29.11 18.91 -28.25
CA ASN A 47 29.99 19.66 -27.37
C ASN A 47 31.33 18.96 -27.15
N CYS A 48 31.34 17.62 -27.16
CA CYS A 48 32.55 16.86 -26.93
C CYS A 48 33.57 17.09 -28.04
N GLU A 49 33.13 17.09 -29.29
CA GLU A 49 34.00 17.37 -30.44
C GLU A 49 34.60 18.78 -30.35
N ASP A 50 33.75 19.79 -30.18
CA ASP A 50 34.20 21.19 -30.18
C ASP A 50 35.01 21.58 -28.95
N LEU A 51 34.73 21.00 -27.76
CA LEU A 51 35.53 21.24 -26.56
C LEU A 51 36.91 20.58 -26.64
N ASN A 52 37.06 19.46 -27.37
CA ASN A 52 38.37 18.87 -27.63
C ASN A 52 39.17 19.77 -28.57
N ASP A 53 38.56 20.25 -29.65
CA ASP A 53 39.22 21.16 -30.59
C ASP A 53 39.61 22.49 -29.90
N LEU A 54 38.75 23.02 -29.02
CA LEU A 54 39.08 24.17 -28.17
C LEU A 54 40.27 23.90 -27.24
N ASN A 55 40.29 22.76 -26.55
CA ASN A 55 41.38 22.40 -25.64
C ASN A 55 42.72 22.27 -26.39
N ASP A 56 42.71 21.53 -27.51
CA ASP A 56 43.89 21.26 -28.31
C ASP A 56 44.40 22.55 -28.97
N CYS A 57 43.51 23.41 -29.49
CA CYS A 57 43.91 24.68 -30.08
C CYS A 57 44.35 25.72 -29.04
N LEU A 58 43.56 25.99 -28.00
CA LEU A 58 43.85 27.09 -27.05
C LEU A 58 44.99 26.74 -26.09
N LEU A 59 44.97 25.54 -25.51
CA LEU A 59 45.95 25.14 -24.49
C LEU A 59 47.07 24.31 -25.10
N GLY A 60 46.77 23.43 -26.05
CA GLY A 60 47.77 22.63 -26.74
C GLY A 60 48.74 23.49 -27.56
N ALA A 61 48.23 24.44 -28.36
CA ALA A 61 49.09 25.35 -29.11
C ALA A 61 49.94 26.24 -28.19
N LEU A 62 49.35 26.82 -27.14
CA LEU A 62 50.08 27.67 -26.22
C LEU A 62 51.20 26.90 -25.50
N LYS A 63 50.91 25.66 -25.06
CA LYS A 63 51.90 24.76 -24.46
C LYS A 63 53.05 24.45 -25.42
N ALA A 64 52.77 24.26 -26.72
CA ALA A 64 53.81 23.96 -27.71
C ALA A 64 54.83 25.10 -27.84
N THR A 65 54.43 26.35 -27.62
CA THR A 65 55.33 27.52 -27.68
C THR A 65 56.17 27.73 -26.42
N LEU A 66 55.88 27.02 -25.31
CA LEU A 66 56.49 27.27 -24.00
C LEU A 66 58.03 27.19 -24.01
N ALA A 67 58.61 26.29 -24.82
CA ALA A 67 60.06 26.12 -24.91
C ALA A 67 60.76 27.30 -25.60
N ASP A 68 60.04 28.03 -26.44
CA ASP A 68 60.54 29.17 -27.21
C ASP A 68 60.27 30.51 -26.49
N GLN A 69 59.49 30.49 -25.41
CA GLN A 69 59.16 31.68 -24.63
C GLN A 69 60.35 32.12 -23.76
N SER A 70 60.68 33.41 -23.85
CA SER A 70 61.67 34.04 -23.00
C SER A 70 61.15 34.16 -21.56
N VAL A 71 62.00 33.83 -20.58
CA VAL A 71 61.67 33.99 -19.15
C VAL A 71 61.39 35.45 -18.79
N CYS A 72 61.91 36.41 -19.56
CA CYS A 72 61.65 37.82 -19.38
C CYS A 72 60.22 38.24 -19.79
N ASP A 73 59.56 37.45 -20.66
CA ASP A 73 58.26 37.78 -21.26
C ASP A 73 57.09 37.02 -20.62
N TRP A 74 57.29 36.50 -19.41
CA TRP A 74 56.32 35.68 -18.68
C TRP A 74 54.95 36.33 -18.51
N LYS A 75 54.86 37.67 -18.48
CA LYS A 75 53.58 38.38 -18.34
C LYS A 75 52.69 38.23 -19.57
N GLU A 76 53.28 38.26 -20.76
CA GLU A 76 52.55 38.11 -22.01
C GLU A 76 52.04 36.67 -22.16
N PHE A 77 52.90 35.70 -21.88
CA PHE A 77 52.49 34.30 -21.82
C PHE A 77 51.35 34.07 -20.81
N MET A 78 51.46 34.65 -19.61
CA MET A 78 50.41 34.53 -18.59
C MET A 78 49.09 35.19 -19.02
N ASP A 79 49.13 36.32 -19.72
CA ASP A 79 47.93 36.98 -20.23
C ASP A 79 47.21 36.12 -21.29
N GLN A 80 47.97 35.53 -22.21
CA GLN A 80 47.45 34.59 -23.21
C GLN A 80 46.87 33.34 -22.56
N LEU A 81 47.58 32.76 -21.59
CA LEU A 81 47.11 31.58 -20.84
C LEU A 81 45.79 31.88 -20.12
N MET A 82 45.71 33.01 -19.41
CA MET A 82 44.51 33.40 -18.68
C MET A 82 43.33 33.66 -19.62
N THR A 83 43.56 34.27 -20.78
CA THR A 83 42.53 34.49 -21.80
C THR A 83 42.01 33.16 -22.37
N ASN A 84 42.91 32.25 -22.73
CA ASN A 84 42.56 30.93 -23.26
C ASN A 84 41.79 30.09 -22.23
N LEU A 85 42.22 30.12 -20.97
CA LEU A 85 41.51 29.46 -19.87
C LEU A 85 40.12 30.08 -19.63
N GLN A 86 39.98 31.39 -19.71
CA GLN A 86 38.66 32.04 -19.58
C GLN A 86 37.70 31.61 -20.69
N LEU A 87 38.17 31.53 -21.93
CA LEU A 87 37.35 31.08 -23.06
C LEU A 87 36.94 29.61 -22.92
N MET A 88 37.88 28.74 -22.60
CA MET A 88 37.60 27.31 -22.38
C MET A 88 36.63 27.11 -21.21
N ASN A 89 36.84 27.79 -20.08
CA ASN A 89 35.94 27.72 -18.94
C ASN A 89 34.54 28.24 -19.28
N LYS A 90 34.43 29.32 -20.06
CA LYS A 90 33.13 29.84 -20.48
C LYS A 90 32.37 28.84 -21.36
N ALA A 91 33.05 28.17 -22.29
CA ALA A 91 32.46 27.11 -23.10
C ALA A 91 32.00 25.92 -22.23
N MET A 92 32.85 25.45 -21.32
CA MET A 92 32.52 24.36 -20.40
C MET A 92 31.31 24.70 -19.51
N VAL A 93 31.25 25.91 -18.95
CA VAL A 93 30.12 26.36 -18.12
C VAL A 93 28.81 26.38 -18.93
N CYS A 94 28.84 26.83 -20.19
CA CYS A 94 27.66 26.80 -21.05
C CYS A 94 27.17 25.36 -21.32
N SER A 95 28.09 24.45 -21.63
CA SER A 95 27.78 23.02 -21.80
C SER A 95 27.21 22.41 -20.52
N ASP A 96 27.87 22.62 -19.39
CA ASP A 96 27.47 22.08 -18.08
C ASP A 96 26.09 22.61 -17.66
N CYS A 97 25.82 23.90 -17.86
CA CYS A 97 24.49 24.48 -17.64
C CYS A 97 23.41 23.79 -18.49
N GLY A 98 23.71 23.42 -19.74
CA GLY A 98 22.82 22.64 -20.60
C GLY A 98 22.54 21.24 -20.07
N GLN A 99 23.60 20.56 -19.61
CA GLN A 99 23.49 19.24 -18.99
C GLN A 99 22.63 19.28 -17.72
N TRP A 100 22.80 20.27 -16.84
CA TRP A 100 21.97 20.44 -15.65
C TRP A 100 20.49 20.67 -15.98
N LEU A 101 20.17 21.46 -17.01
CA LEU A 101 18.78 21.61 -17.48
C LEU A 101 18.18 20.26 -17.90
N LYS A 102 18.94 19.43 -18.63
CA LYS A 102 18.50 18.09 -19.02
C LYS A 102 18.34 17.14 -17.84
N ILE A 103 19.24 17.20 -16.85
CA ILE A 103 19.12 16.42 -15.62
C ILE A 103 17.83 16.79 -14.88
N HIS A 104 17.53 18.08 -14.71
CA HIS A 104 16.29 18.50 -14.06
C HIS A 104 15.03 18.11 -14.84
N GLU A 105 15.05 18.17 -16.18
CA GLU A 105 13.96 17.66 -17.03
C GLU A 105 13.73 16.14 -16.84
N LEU A 106 14.82 15.37 -16.69
CA LEU A 106 14.77 13.93 -16.42
C LEU A 106 14.22 13.65 -15.02
N GLU A 107 14.69 14.36 -13.99
CA GLU A 107 14.20 14.26 -12.61
C GLU A 107 12.69 14.53 -12.54
N ASP A 108 12.21 15.59 -13.19
CA ASP A 108 10.80 15.92 -13.29
C ASP A 108 9.98 14.81 -13.97
N SER A 109 10.53 14.24 -15.05
CA SER A 109 9.89 13.15 -15.79
C SER A 109 9.80 11.87 -14.96
N ILE A 110 10.87 11.52 -14.24
CA ILE A 110 10.93 10.40 -13.31
C ILE A 110 9.90 10.59 -12.18
N ASN A 111 9.85 11.77 -11.57
CA ASN A 111 8.88 12.09 -10.52
C ASN A 111 7.43 11.96 -11.00
N LYS A 112 7.13 12.41 -12.22
CA LYS A 112 5.81 12.22 -12.84
C LYS A 112 5.47 10.76 -13.07
N LEU A 113 6.45 9.92 -13.45
CA LEU A 113 6.25 8.48 -13.62
C LEU A 113 5.97 7.80 -12.28
N TRP A 114 6.75 8.09 -11.23
CA TRP A 114 6.50 7.59 -9.88
C TRP A 114 5.10 7.93 -9.38
N ALA A 115 4.65 9.17 -9.57
CA ALA A 115 3.30 9.59 -9.19
C ALA A 115 2.19 8.84 -9.95
N LYS A 116 2.43 8.48 -11.22
CA LYS A 116 1.48 7.66 -12.00
C LYS A 116 1.48 6.20 -11.53
N MET A 117 2.65 5.62 -11.22
CA MET A 117 2.74 4.25 -10.71
C MET A 117 2.02 4.10 -9.36
N ALA A 118 2.20 5.06 -8.45
CA ALA A 118 1.50 5.04 -7.16
C ALA A 118 -0.04 5.05 -7.32
N LYS A 119 -0.57 5.74 -8.33
CA LYS A 119 -2.01 5.71 -8.65
C LYS A 119 -2.46 4.36 -9.21
N VAL A 120 -1.61 3.70 -10.01
CA VAL A 120 -1.89 2.37 -10.55
C VAL A 120 -1.89 1.32 -9.44
N GLU A 121 -0.91 1.37 -8.53
CA GLU A 121 -0.86 0.49 -7.35
C GLU A 121 -2.12 0.67 -6.49
N ALA A 122 -2.49 1.90 -6.14
CA ALA A 122 -3.70 2.17 -5.37
C ALA A 122 -4.98 1.68 -6.07
N ALA A 123 -5.06 1.80 -7.40
CA ALA A 123 -6.19 1.29 -8.17
C ALA A 123 -6.23 -0.25 -8.20
N LEU A 124 -5.07 -0.90 -8.30
CA LEU A 124 -4.95 -2.35 -8.24
C LEU A 124 -5.38 -2.88 -6.86
N ASP A 125 -4.96 -2.23 -5.79
CA ASP A 125 -5.31 -2.57 -4.41
C ASP A 125 -6.83 -2.45 -4.20
N ALA A 126 -7.43 -1.36 -4.69
CA ALA A 126 -8.88 -1.15 -4.63
C ALA A 126 -9.66 -2.20 -5.44
N LEU A 127 -9.14 -2.60 -6.61
CA LEU A 127 -9.77 -3.63 -7.44
C LEU A 127 -9.65 -5.02 -6.81
N ALA A 128 -8.49 -5.33 -6.22
CA ALA A 128 -8.28 -6.59 -5.49
C ALA A 128 -9.25 -6.72 -4.32
N ALA A 129 -9.52 -5.60 -3.61
CA ALA A 129 -10.45 -5.55 -2.49
C ALA A 129 -11.92 -5.79 -2.87
N GLN A 130 -12.34 -5.44 -4.09
CA GLN A 130 -13.72 -5.65 -4.55
C GLN A 130 -14.12 -7.12 -4.65
N ASN A 131 -13.14 -8.02 -4.79
CA ASN A 131 -13.38 -9.45 -4.91
C ASN A 131 -13.15 -10.21 -3.60
N TRP A 132 -13.04 -9.52 -2.46
CA TRP A 132 -13.03 -10.19 -1.17
C TRP A 132 -14.44 -10.33 -0.63
N GLU A 133 -14.73 -11.48 -0.04
CA GLU A 133 -16.02 -11.76 0.54
C GLU A 133 -15.86 -12.31 1.95
N VAL A 134 -16.69 -11.80 2.85
CA VAL A 134 -16.85 -12.37 4.19
C VAL A 134 -18.23 -13.00 4.27
N ASN A 135 -18.27 -14.29 4.58
CA ASN A 135 -19.49 -15.04 4.78
C ASN A 135 -19.67 -15.36 6.26
N ALA A 136 -20.92 -15.34 6.72
CA ALA A 136 -21.26 -15.67 8.09
C ALA A 136 -22.42 -16.66 8.10
N THR A 137 -22.35 -17.66 8.99
CA THR A 137 -23.38 -18.68 9.14
C THR A 137 -23.46 -19.14 10.59
N TYR A 138 -24.42 -19.99 10.89
CA TYR A 138 -24.54 -20.67 12.17
C TYR A 138 -25.01 -22.11 11.98
N THR A 139 -24.69 -22.96 12.96
CA THR A 139 -25.27 -24.30 13.07
C THR A 139 -25.99 -24.42 14.40
N ILE A 140 -27.22 -24.94 14.37
CA ILE A 140 -28.04 -25.22 15.55
C ILE A 140 -27.86 -26.71 15.88
N ASP A 141 -27.44 -27.01 17.11
CA ASP A 141 -27.30 -28.39 17.57
C ASP A 141 -28.57 -28.85 18.30
N TYR A 142 -29.16 -27.95 19.10
CA TYR A 142 -30.41 -28.14 19.83
C TYR A 142 -31.22 -26.84 19.78
N SER A 143 -32.55 -26.96 19.67
CA SER A 143 -33.43 -25.79 19.63
C SER A 143 -34.82 -26.08 20.19
N THR A 144 -35.34 -25.13 20.95
CA THR A 144 -36.75 -24.98 21.27
C THR A 144 -37.45 -24.08 20.24
N PRO A 145 -38.80 -24.08 20.19
CA PRO A 145 -39.54 -23.16 19.31
C PRO A 145 -39.20 -21.70 19.60
N GLU A 146 -39.15 -20.89 18.54
CA GLU A 146 -38.80 -19.45 18.54
C GLU A 146 -37.31 -19.12 18.71
N MET A 147 -36.42 -20.12 18.86
CA MET A 147 -34.97 -19.90 18.81
C MET A 147 -34.56 -19.27 17.48
N SER A 148 -33.69 -18.25 17.53
CA SER A 148 -33.14 -17.62 16.32
C SER A 148 -31.73 -17.09 16.53
N VAL A 149 -30.94 -17.18 15.46
CA VAL A 149 -29.57 -16.67 15.41
C VAL A 149 -29.42 -15.80 14.18
N ALA A 150 -28.79 -14.64 14.34
CA ALA A 150 -28.46 -13.74 13.25
C ALA A 150 -27.04 -13.21 13.42
N ILE A 151 -26.34 -13.07 12.30
CA ILE A 151 -25.05 -12.40 12.22
C ILE A 151 -25.01 -11.53 10.96
N ASP A 152 -24.69 -10.26 11.14
CA ASP A 152 -24.48 -9.32 10.05
C ASP A 152 -23.02 -9.39 9.61
N ARG A 153 -22.79 -9.88 8.39
CA ARG A 153 -21.45 -10.00 7.80
C ARG A 153 -20.74 -8.68 7.53
N SER A 154 -21.45 -7.56 7.49
CA SER A 154 -20.87 -6.23 7.22
C SER A 154 -20.36 -5.57 8.49
N THR A 155 -21.08 -5.75 9.60
CA THR A 155 -20.75 -5.12 10.89
C THR A 155 -20.14 -6.10 11.88
N GLY A 156 -20.35 -7.39 11.72
CA GLY A 156 -20.01 -8.43 12.69
C GLY A 156 -20.96 -8.50 13.89
N ASN A 157 -22.06 -7.73 13.88
CA ASN A 157 -23.05 -7.78 14.95
C ASN A 157 -23.80 -9.11 14.91
N PHE A 158 -23.98 -9.74 16.07
CA PHE A 158 -24.76 -10.97 16.20
C PHE A 158 -25.84 -10.85 17.27
N VAL A 159 -26.90 -11.64 17.08
CA VAL A 159 -28.01 -11.78 18.02
C VAL A 159 -28.35 -13.26 18.16
N PHE A 160 -28.54 -13.70 19.39
CA PHE A 160 -29.08 -15.00 19.73
C PHE A 160 -30.34 -14.77 20.57
N ASN A 161 -31.48 -15.29 20.13
CA ASN A 161 -32.71 -15.30 20.90
C ASN A 161 -33.13 -16.72 21.21
N TRP A 162 -33.68 -16.92 22.41
CA TRP A 162 -34.27 -18.19 22.83
C TRP A 162 -35.55 -17.93 23.61
N THR A 163 -36.32 -18.99 23.80
CA THR A 163 -37.56 -18.98 24.57
C THR A 163 -37.56 -20.17 25.52
N ASP A 164 -37.74 -19.89 26.81
CA ASP A 164 -37.83 -20.95 27.82
C ASP A 164 -39.27 -21.45 27.94
N TRP A 165 -39.44 -22.76 28.08
CA TRP A 165 -40.73 -23.43 28.11
C TRP A 165 -40.89 -24.27 29.37
N LEU A 166 -42.13 -24.40 29.86
CA LEU A 166 -42.43 -25.19 31.06
C LEU A 166 -42.31 -26.69 30.79
N ASN A 167 -42.63 -27.12 29.58
CA ASN A 167 -42.77 -28.52 29.20
C ASN A 167 -42.42 -28.72 27.72
N SER A 168 -42.11 -29.96 27.36
CA SER A 168 -41.75 -30.38 26.00
C SER A 168 -42.89 -30.33 24.98
N SER A 169 -44.13 -30.07 25.43
CA SER A 169 -45.26 -29.80 24.53
C SER A 169 -45.32 -28.33 24.09
N TYR A 170 -44.43 -27.48 24.62
CA TYR A 170 -44.31 -26.05 24.27
C TYR A 170 -45.62 -25.28 24.39
N THR A 171 -46.47 -25.64 25.36
CA THR A 171 -47.78 -25.02 25.56
C THR A 171 -47.74 -23.81 26.48
N THR A 172 -46.67 -23.68 27.28
CA THR A 172 -46.54 -22.62 28.27
C THR A 172 -45.14 -22.03 28.19
N ARG A 173 -45.07 -20.80 27.66
CA ARG A 173 -43.86 -20.00 27.61
C ARG A 173 -43.55 -19.43 28.99
N LEU A 174 -42.29 -19.52 29.40
CA LEU A 174 -41.81 -18.98 30.67
C LEU A 174 -41.15 -17.61 30.52
N GLY A 175 -40.56 -17.36 29.35
CA GLY A 175 -39.97 -16.08 29.01
C GLY A 175 -39.07 -16.17 27.80
N ARG A 176 -38.43 -15.04 27.47
CA ARG A 176 -37.62 -14.88 26.27
C ARG A 176 -36.30 -14.25 26.62
N GLY A 177 -35.24 -14.84 26.09
CA GLY A 177 -33.91 -14.33 26.24
C GLY A 177 -33.33 -13.79 24.95
N ARG A 178 -32.37 -12.88 25.11
CA ARG A 178 -31.59 -12.31 24.01
C ARG A 178 -30.18 -11.99 24.44
N VAL A 179 -29.20 -12.47 23.67
CA VAL A 179 -27.80 -12.05 23.74
C VAL A 179 -27.48 -11.21 22.51
N THR A 180 -26.76 -10.11 22.71
CA THR A 180 -26.20 -9.30 21.61
C THR A 180 -24.71 -9.10 21.77
N GLY A 181 -24.00 -9.05 20.65
CA GLY A 181 -22.58 -8.81 20.63
C GLY A 181 -22.05 -8.49 19.24
N LYS A 182 -20.73 -8.41 19.13
CA LYS A 182 -20.02 -8.08 17.91
C LYS A 182 -18.72 -8.86 17.80
N VAL A 183 -18.48 -9.50 16.67
CA VAL A 183 -17.15 -10.02 16.30
C VAL A 183 -16.41 -8.96 15.48
N ASN A 184 -15.13 -8.75 15.80
CA ASN A 184 -14.24 -7.84 15.08
C ASN A 184 -13.36 -8.67 14.15
N PHE A 185 -13.62 -8.57 12.85
CA PHE A 185 -12.84 -9.24 11.81
C PHE A 185 -12.54 -8.30 10.65
N GLY A 186 -11.66 -8.71 9.76
CA GLY A 186 -11.45 -8.00 8.50
C GLY A 186 -10.55 -8.76 7.54
N MET A 187 -10.56 -8.30 6.29
CA MET A 187 -9.62 -8.68 5.25
C MET A 187 -8.79 -7.47 4.83
N GLY A 188 -7.60 -7.70 4.33
CA GLY A 188 -6.73 -6.69 3.75
C GLY A 188 -5.79 -7.31 2.73
N GLN A 189 -5.08 -6.48 1.98
CA GLN A 189 -4.11 -6.98 1.02
C GLN A 189 -2.82 -7.39 1.71
N GLU A 190 -2.27 -8.53 1.29
CA GLU A 190 -0.94 -8.96 1.71
C GLU A 190 0.11 -8.59 0.66
N SER A 191 -0.09 -9.05 -0.58
CA SER A 191 0.76 -8.72 -1.73
C SER A 191 0.05 -9.10 -3.03
N GLY A 192 0.13 -8.24 -4.05
CA GLY A 192 -0.54 -8.48 -5.33
C GLY A 192 -2.02 -8.81 -5.15
N LEU A 193 -2.45 -9.99 -5.63
CA LEU A 193 -3.83 -10.48 -5.51
C LEU A 193 -4.09 -11.33 -4.25
N THR A 194 -3.11 -11.49 -3.38
CA THR A 194 -3.20 -12.28 -2.15
C THR A 194 -3.82 -11.44 -1.04
N ALA A 195 -4.79 -12.02 -0.32
CA ALA A 195 -5.46 -11.37 0.79
C ALA A 195 -4.94 -11.93 2.13
N LYS A 196 -4.86 -11.10 3.17
CA LYS A 196 -4.78 -11.52 4.57
C LYS A 196 -6.12 -11.33 5.25
N TRP A 197 -6.43 -12.15 6.24
CA TRP A 197 -7.63 -12.03 7.06
C TRP A 197 -7.29 -12.17 8.54
N GLN A 198 -8.16 -11.64 9.39
CA GLN A 198 -8.03 -11.75 10.84
C GLN A 198 -9.38 -11.71 11.54
N ILE A 199 -9.53 -12.54 12.57
CA ILE A 199 -10.56 -12.41 13.62
C ILE A 199 -9.84 -11.89 14.88
N ARG A 200 -10.09 -10.64 15.24
CA ARG A 200 -9.37 -9.93 16.30
C ARG A 200 -9.95 -10.23 17.67
N SER A 201 -11.25 -10.08 17.81
CA SER A 201 -11.93 -10.20 19.10
C SER A 201 -13.43 -10.45 18.96
N VAL A 202 -14.05 -10.88 20.05
CA VAL A 202 -15.51 -10.95 20.21
C VAL A 202 -15.89 -10.17 21.46
N THR A 203 -16.85 -9.26 21.31
CA THR A 203 -17.46 -8.51 22.39
C THR A 203 -18.89 -8.98 22.60
N VAL A 204 -19.26 -9.30 23.84
CA VAL A 204 -20.66 -9.53 24.22
C VAL A 204 -21.13 -8.30 25.00
N ASN A 205 -22.18 -7.65 24.51
CA ASN A 205 -22.66 -6.38 25.04
C ASN A 205 -23.60 -6.63 26.22
N ASN A 206 -24.70 -7.32 25.96
CA ASN A 206 -25.72 -7.58 26.95
C ASN A 206 -26.38 -8.94 26.76
N CYS A 207 -26.95 -9.41 27.86
CA CYS A 207 -27.91 -10.49 27.89
C CYS A 207 -29.18 -9.95 28.57
N THR A 208 -30.33 -10.14 27.95
CA THR A 208 -31.62 -9.73 28.51
C THR A 208 -32.54 -10.92 28.59
N TYR A 209 -33.33 -11.01 29.65
CA TYR A 209 -34.39 -11.97 29.82
C TYR A 209 -35.68 -11.24 30.18
N LYS A 210 -36.77 -11.57 29.50
CA LYS A 210 -38.12 -11.08 29.78
C LYS A 210 -39.00 -12.24 30.23
N SER A 211 -39.48 -12.16 31.45
CA SER A 211 -40.32 -13.16 32.08
C SER A 211 -41.77 -13.02 31.65
N GLU A 212 -42.48 -14.14 31.54
CA GLU A 212 -43.94 -14.15 31.45
C GLU A 212 -44.60 -14.30 32.84
N HIS A 213 -43.77 -14.38 33.91
CA HIS A 213 -44.18 -14.52 35.32
C HIS A 213 -45.06 -15.76 35.61
N VAL A 214 -44.89 -16.83 34.83
CA VAL A 214 -45.77 -18.01 34.89
C VAL A 214 -45.30 -19.05 35.91
N SER A 215 -43.99 -19.18 36.15
CA SER A 215 -43.44 -20.23 37.01
C SER A 215 -42.06 -19.85 37.57
N GLY A 216 -41.73 -20.33 38.77
CA GLY A 216 -40.41 -20.19 39.39
C GLY A 216 -39.68 -21.51 39.66
N VAL A 217 -40.23 -22.64 39.20
CA VAL A 217 -39.65 -23.98 39.47
C VAL A 217 -38.54 -24.38 38.52
N ASN A 218 -38.37 -23.69 37.39
CA ASN A 218 -37.32 -23.99 36.42
C ASN A 218 -36.18 -22.98 36.52
N GLU A 219 -34.96 -23.49 36.49
CA GLU A 219 -33.75 -22.70 36.40
C GLU A 219 -33.01 -23.04 35.12
N PHE A 220 -32.42 -22.02 34.52
CA PHE A 220 -31.69 -22.10 33.26
C PHE A 220 -30.29 -21.52 33.43
N VAL A 221 -29.34 -22.03 32.64
CA VAL A 221 -27.96 -21.55 32.63
C VAL A 221 -27.59 -21.13 31.22
N ILE A 222 -27.34 -19.84 31.04
CA ILE A 222 -26.84 -19.28 29.79
C ILE A 222 -25.32 -19.35 29.84
N ASN A 223 -24.71 -19.95 28.83
CA ASN A 223 -23.28 -20.04 28.62
C ASN A 223 -22.91 -19.41 27.28
N LEU A 224 -21.90 -18.55 27.30
CA LEU A 224 -21.28 -17.99 26.11
C LEU A 224 -19.80 -18.35 26.11
N TYR A 225 -19.36 -19.00 25.04
CA TYR A 225 -17.97 -19.38 24.82
C TYR A 225 -17.45 -18.74 23.54
N VAL A 226 -16.30 -18.09 23.65
CA VAL A 226 -15.52 -17.64 22.50
C VAL A 226 -14.53 -18.76 22.16
N LYS A 227 -14.60 -19.22 20.91
CA LYS A 227 -13.69 -20.25 20.40
C LYS A 227 -12.45 -19.56 19.81
N SER A 228 -11.32 -19.75 20.47
CA SER A 228 -9.98 -19.35 20.01
C SER A 228 -9.04 -20.58 20.05
N ASP A 229 -7.72 -20.41 20.06
CA ASP A 229 -6.76 -21.49 20.30
C ASP A 229 -7.02 -22.22 21.65
N GLN A 230 -7.68 -21.54 22.58
CA GLN A 230 -8.27 -22.09 23.80
C GLN A 230 -9.75 -21.67 23.88
N GLU A 231 -10.61 -22.55 24.39
CA GLU A 231 -12.00 -22.19 24.67
C GLU A 231 -12.05 -21.21 25.85
N ALA A 232 -12.60 -20.01 25.63
CA ALA A 232 -12.71 -18.98 26.65
C ALA A 232 -14.18 -18.69 26.96
N ARG A 233 -14.61 -18.94 28.19
CA ARG A 233 -15.96 -18.60 28.65
C ARG A 233 -16.06 -17.10 28.92
N ILE A 234 -16.92 -16.40 28.17
CA ILE A 234 -17.12 -14.95 28.32
C ILE A 234 -18.27 -14.60 29.26
N PHE A 235 -19.26 -15.48 29.39
CA PHE A 235 -20.39 -15.25 30.26
C PHE A 235 -21.00 -16.56 30.69
N GLN A 236 -21.38 -16.62 31.97
CA GLN A 236 -22.21 -17.67 32.52
C GLN A 236 -23.14 -17.06 33.54
N VAL A 237 -24.44 -17.30 33.42
CA VAL A 237 -25.40 -16.88 34.44
C VAL A 237 -26.49 -17.92 34.61
N LYS A 238 -26.81 -18.18 35.87
CA LYS A 238 -28.02 -18.92 36.23
C LYS A 238 -29.16 -17.94 36.41
N HIS A 239 -30.32 -18.24 35.84
CA HIS A 239 -31.52 -17.44 36.03
C HIS A 239 -32.75 -18.32 36.20
N ASN A 240 -33.80 -17.74 36.76
CA ASN A 240 -35.13 -18.32 36.80
C ASN A 240 -36.04 -17.54 35.86
N THR A 241 -37.31 -17.91 35.85
CA THR A 241 -38.32 -17.31 34.97
C THR A 241 -39.35 -16.49 35.73
N THR A 242 -38.96 -15.90 36.87
CA THR A 242 -39.88 -15.12 37.72
C THR A 242 -39.78 -13.62 37.52
N GLU A 243 -38.66 -13.10 37.00
CA GLU A 243 -38.41 -11.66 36.86
C GLU A 243 -37.73 -11.33 35.53
N ASP A 244 -37.96 -10.12 35.03
CA ASP A 244 -37.17 -9.53 33.97
C ASP A 244 -35.75 -9.27 34.46
N LYS A 245 -34.76 -9.55 33.60
CA LYS A 245 -33.36 -9.30 33.92
C LYS A 245 -32.60 -8.74 32.74
N THR A 246 -31.66 -7.86 33.02
CA THR A 246 -30.65 -7.41 32.06
C THR A 246 -29.29 -7.48 32.72
N TRP A 247 -28.37 -8.18 32.06
CA TRP A 247 -26.97 -8.25 32.43
C TRP A 247 -26.17 -7.46 31.41
N ALA A 248 -25.56 -6.36 31.86
CA ALA A 248 -24.56 -5.63 31.10
C ALA A 248 -23.24 -6.40 31.20
N ILE A 249 -22.87 -7.09 30.12
CA ILE A 249 -21.69 -7.94 30.09
C ILE A 249 -20.48 -7.09 29.71
N ASN A 250 -20.55 -6.41 28.57
CA ASN A 250 -19.50 -5.53 28.03
C ASN A 250 -18.09 -6.12 28.09
N GLN A 251 -17.98 -7.44 27.90
CA GLN A 251 -16.71 -8.16 27.93
C GLN A 251 -16.22 -8.40 26.51
N THR A 252 -14.91 -8.33 26.32
CA THR A 252 -14.24 -8.59 25.04
C THR A 252 -13.16 -9.64 25.22
N ILE A 253 -13.20 -10.69 24.40
CA ILE A 253 -12.16 -11.72 24.34
C ILE A 253 -11.39 -11.55 23.04
N ASN A 254 -10.06 -11.49 23.14
CA ASN A 254 -9.17 -11.47 21.99
C ASN A 254 -8.99 -12.88 21.44
N ILE A 255 -9.12 -13.04 20.13
CA ILE A 255 -9.05 -14.33 19.44
C ILE A 255 -7.74 -14.50 18.67
N GLY A 256 -7.23 -13.42 18.06
CA GLY A 256 -5.92 -13.41 17.40
C GLY A 256 -5.77 -14.27 16.14
N MET A 257 -6.78 -15.04 15.74
CA MET A 257 -6.75 -15.90 14.55
C MET A 257 -6.54 -15.07 13.28
N LYS A 258 -5.61 -15.50 12.43
CA LYS A 258 -5.25 -14.82 11.17
C LYS A 258 -4.74 -15.81 10.14
N GLY A 259 -4.79 -15.41 8.88
CA GLY A 259 -4.24 -16.20 7.79
C GLY A 259 -4.09 -15.42 6.49
N VAL A 260 -3.59 -16.11 5.47
CA VAL A 260 -3.33 -15.57 4.13
C VAL A 260 -4.03 -16.47 3.11
N LEU A 261 -4.66 -15.85 2.11
CA LEU A 261 -5.48 -16.49 1.08
C LEU A 261 -4.96 -16.14 -0.32
N PRO A 262 -4.39 -17.12 -1.04
CA PRO A 262 -4.13 -16.99 -2.48
C PRO A 262 -5.41 -16.66 -3.28
N PRO A 263 -5.28 -16.13 -4.51
CA PRO A 263 -6.42 -15.92 -5.41
C PRO A 263 -7.24 -17.20 -5.60
N GLY A 264 -8.56 -17.10 -5.47
CA GLY A 264 -9.50 -18.21 -5.66
C GLY A 264 -9.67 -19.14 -4.45
N SER A 265 -9.09 -18.82 -3.30
CA SER A 265 -9.16 -19.66 -2.08
C SER A 265 -10.05 -19.05 -0.98
N ASP A 266 -10.38 -19.87 0.02
CA ASP A 266 -11.09 -19.46 1.23
C ASP A 266 -10.50 -20.08 2.51
N SER A 267 -10.83 -19.49 3.65
CA SER A 267 -10.30 -19.89 4.97
C SER A 267 -10.93 -21.17 5.54
N GLY A 268 -11.93 -21.76 4.87
CA GLY A 268 -12.90 -22.64 5.50
C GLY A 268 -13.78 -21.91 6.52
N TRP A 269 -14.76 -22.63 7.06
CA TRP A 269 -15.63 -22.11 8.13
C TRP A 269 -14.93 -22.17 9.48
N ILE A 270 -14.75 -21.01 10.10
CA ILE A 270 -14.12 -20.84 11.41
C ILE A 270 -15.22 -20.53 12.42
N GLN A 271 -15.40 -21.41 13.41
CA GLN A 271 -16.27 -21.12 14.56
C GLN A 271 -15.56 -20.16 15.51
N PHE A 272 -16.23 -19.05 15.86
CA PHE A 272 -15.68 -18.05 16.78
C PHE A 272 -16.51 -17.89 18.05
N LEU A 273 -17.79 -18.28 18.02
CA LEU A 273 -18.70 -18.14 19.16
C LEU A 273 -19.58 -19.39 19.26
N GLU A 274 -19.84 -19.78 20.50
CA GLU A 274 -20.86 -20.75 20.88
C GLU A 274 -21.76 -20.12 21.94
N VAL A 275 -23.06 -20.28 21.77
CA VAL A 275 -24.10 -19.83 22.71
C VAL A 275 -24.95 -21.04 23.08
N PHE A 276 -25.13 -21.23 24.38
CA PHE A 276 -25.91 -22.35 24.90
C PHE A 276 -26.78 -21.91 26.09
N ASN A 277 -28.08 -22.16 26.02
CA ASN A 277 -29.01 -22.02 27.14
C ASN A 277 -29.49 -23.41 27.57
N ASP A 278 -29.21 -23.78 28.82
CA ASP A 278 -29.37 -25.12 29.36
C ASP A 278 -30.45 -25.13 30.45
N SER A 279 -31.43 -26.02 30.35
CA SER A 279 -32.42 -26.22 31.40
C SER A 279 -31.87 -27.19 32.45
N VAL A 280 -31.77 -26.73 33.70
CA VAL A 280 -31.19 -27.56 34.78
C VAL A 280 -32.08 -28.77 35.11
N THR A 281 -33.36 -28.71 34.77
CA THR A 281 -34.38 -29.69 35.18
C THR A 281 -35.05 -30.43 34.02
N SER A 282 -34.73 -30.08 32.76
CA SER A 282 -35.35 -30.67 31.58
C SER A 282 -34.39 -30.71 30.38
N PRO A 283 -34.63 -31.49 29.33
CA PRO A 283 -33.79 -31.50 28.13
C PRO A 283 -34.15 -30.36 27.13
N LEU A 284 -34.76 -29.28 27.62
CA LEU A 284 -35.23 -28.16 26.79
C LEU A 284 -34.10 -27.13 26.64
N ASP A 285 -33.17 -27.44 25.75
CA ASP A 285 -31.95 -26.65 25.58
C ASP A 285 -31.86 -26.00 24.19
N ASP A 286 -31.14 -24.88 24.12
CA ASP A 286 -30.88 -24.12 22.90
C ASP A 286 -29.38 -23.93 22.71
N ARG A 287 -28.81 -24.48 21.62
CA ARG A 287 -27.37 -24.40 21.31
C ARG A 287 -27.12 -23.96 19.88
N ALA A 288 -26.29 -22.94 19.72
CA ALA A 288 -25.83 -22.48 18.41
C ALA A 288 -24.33 -22.21 18.36
N ASN A 289 -23.73 -22.57 17.23
CA ASN A 289 -22.35 -22.31 16.89
C ASN A 289 -22.28 -21.32 15.73
N VAL A 290 -21.68 -20.15 15.94
CA VAL A 290 -21.59 -19.09 14.93
C VAL A 290 -20.22 -19.13 14.25
N LYS A 291 -20.24 -19.07 12.92
CA LYS A 291 -19.09 -19.31 12.06
C LYS A 291 -18.91 -18.20 11.04
N ILE A 292 -17.66 -17.97 10.65
CA ILE A 292 -17.27 -17.00 9.64
C ILE A 292 -16.30 -17.64 8.64
N GLN A 293 -16.35 -17.22 7.38
CA GLN A 293 -15.42 -17.63 6.32
C GLN A 293 -14.97 -16.39 5.56
N PHE A 294 -13.68 -16.33 5.27
CA PHE A 294 -13.05 -15.31 4.43
C PHE A 294 -12.73 -15.92 3.07
N ALA A 295 -13.11 -15.26 1.99
CA ALA A 295 -12.87 -15.75 0.64
C ALA A 295 -12.18 -14.68 -0.22
N ASN A 296 -11.13 -15.08 -0.93
CA ASN A 296 -10.46 -14.27 -1.92
C ASN A 296 -10.94 -14.69 -3.32
N LYS A 297 -11.92 -13.99 -3.89
CA LYS A 297 -12.49 -14.30 -5.21
C LYS A 297 -11.69 -13.71 -6.37
N ASN A 298 -10.52 -13.12 -6.12
CA ASN A 298 -9.62 -12.71 -7.20
C ASN A 298 -9.27 -13.93 -8.07
N LYS A 299 -9.27 -13.73 -9.39
CA LYS A 299 -8.92 -14.79 -10.35
C LYS A 299 -7.41 -14.80 -10.56
N ALA A 300 -6.85 -16.00 -10.73
CA ALA A 300 -5.47 -16.13 -11.15
C ALA A 300 -5.26 -15.42 -12.51
N PRO A 301 -4.11 -14.76 -12.72
CA PRO A 301 -3.76 -14.20 -14.02
C PRO A 301 -3.82 -15.29 -15.09
N VAL A 302 -4.45 -14.98 -16.23
CA VAL A 302 -4.38 -15.84 -17.41
C VAL A 302 -3.00 -15.62 -18.03
N SER A 303 -2.33 -16.70 -18.46
CA SER A 303 -1.06 -16.57 -19.19
C SER A 303 -1.24 -15.61 -20.38
N PRO A 304 -0.35 -14.62 -20.56
CA PRO A 304 -0.41 -13.76 -21.73
C PRO A 304 -0.26 -14.59 -23.00
N TYR A 305 -0.93 -14.19 -24.07
CA TYR A 305 -0.65 -14.73 -25.40
C TYR A 305 0.82 -14.40 -25.72
N VAL A 306 1.62 -15.43 -25.99
CA VAL A 306 3.00 -15.31 -26.47
C VAL A 306 2.99 -15.13 -27.98
#